data_AF-A0A1Y5TV33-F1
#
_entry.id   AF-A0A1Y5TV33-F1
#
_cell.length_a   1.000
_cell.length_b   1.000
_cell.length_c   1.000
_cell.angle_alpha   90.00
_cell.angle_beta   90.00
_cell.angle_gamma   90.00
#
_symmetry.space_group_name_H-M   'P 1'
#
loop_
_entity.id
_entity.type
_entity.pdbx_description
1 polymer ?
#
loop_
_entity_poly.entity_id
_entity_poly.type
_entity_poly.pdbx_seq_one_letter_code
_entity_poly.pdbx_strand_id
1 'polypeptide(L)'
;MVVFPSNKAICERLNGMPCSTMRRHLARLVEAGLLMRRDSPNGKRYVRKRGEERVAFGFDLSPLYCRAEEIARAAEAVREAEDRVRRLREVVSLMRRDLAALAEFGDEIQPGLGLWDQLRDTAALTARALRRKLSLEDLSSYRTELETLLDQARNVIDGPETEEMNTNDAHFERHHHNSNKESIDIEPALEKGGAAAGAPEADACGPEADVEEPDTRRVPKIPLHLVIASCPSLKTFYQGDVRHWHQLFDAACHVRPAMGISVSAWEEAQRCMGPEQASIVVVAMLERFSDIRSPGGYLRALTSKAAAGEFSCGPMVMALIGRRSAA
;
A
#
# COMPACT_ATOMS: atom_id res chain seq x y z
N MET A 1 -1.69 37.43 -19.58
CA MET A 1 -3.13 37.63 -19.91
C MET A 1 -3.78 38.43 -18.80
N VAL A 2 -4.33 39.61 -19.11
CA VAL A 2 -4.90 40.50 -18.08
C VAL A 2 -6.42 40.27 -17.93
N VAL A 3 -6.84 39.92 -16.72
CA VAL A 3 -8.25 39.75 -16.34
C VAL A 3 -8.71 40.89 -15.44
N PHE A 4 -9.96 41.31 -15.57
CA PHE A 4 -10.52 42.48 -14.88
C PHE A 4 -11.81 42.16 -14.10
N PRO A 5 -11.85 41.10 -13.29
CA PRO A 5 -13.05 40.75 -12.53
C PRO A 5 -13.35 41.79 -11.44
N SER A 6 -14.64 42.12 -11.26
CA SER A 6 -15.09 42.96 -10.16
C SER A 6 -14.96 42.20 -8.83
N ASN A 7 -14.75 42.94 -7.73
CA ASN A 7 -14.66 42.31 -6.40
C ASN A 7 -15.93 41.52 -6.06
N LYS A 8 -17.11 42.04 -6.42
CA LYS A 8 -18.39 41.36 -6.25
C LYS A 8 -18.42 40.01 -6.96
N ALA A 9 -18.01 39.96 -8.24
CA ALA A 9 -17.98 38.72 -9.01
C ALA A 9 -16.99 37.68 -8.45
N ILE A 10 -15.83 38.11 -7.94
CA ILE A 10 -14.88 37.20 -7.29
C ILE A 10 -15.51 36.63 -6.02
N CYS A 11 -16.08 37.47 -5.17
CA CYS A 11 -16.71 37.05 -3.92
C CYS A 11 -17.89 36.09 -4.17
N GLU A 12 -18.75 36.37 -5.16
CA GLU A 12 -19.85 35.49 -5.55
C GLU A 12 -19.37 34.11 -5.99
N ARG A 13 -18.32 34.05 -6.84
CA ARG A 13 -17.73 32.78 -7.28
C ARG A 13 -17.00 32.01 -6.18
N LEU A 14 -16.60 32.70 -5.11
CA LEU A 14 -15.99 32.12 -3.92
C LEU A 14 -17.05 31.92 -2.81
N ASN A 15 -18.25 31.46 -3.18
CA ASN A 15 -19.36 31.15 -2.27
C ASN A 15 -19.70 32.28 -1.28
N GLY A 16 -19.69 33.53 -1.74
CA GLY A 16 -20.02 34.70 -0.92
C GLY A 16 -18.92 35.15 0.04
N MET A 17 -17.66 34.78 -0.21
CA MET A 17 -16.52 35.19 0.63
C MET A 17 -16.52 36.71 0.89
N PRO A 18 -16.36 37.16 2.16
CA PRO A 18 -16.27 38.59 2.47
C PRO A 18 -15.17 39.30 1.68
N CYS A 19 -15.48 40.50 1.19
CA CYS A 19 -14.58 41.28 0.33
C CYS A 19 -13.23 41.63 1.00
N SER A 20 -13.20 41.79 2.33
CA SER A 20 -11.96 41.98 3.10
C SER A 20 -11.05 40.75 3.01
N THR A 21 -11.59 39.56 3.25
CA THR A 21 -10.87 38.27 3.16
C THR A 21 -10.37 38.01 1.74
N MET A 22 -11.22 38.23 0.74
CA MET A 22 -10.85 38.08 -0.68
C MET A 22 -9.68 38.99 -1.06
N ARG A 23 -9.71 40.27 -0.66
CA ARG A 23 -8.60 41.21 -0.92
C ARG A 23 -7.30 40.77 -0.24
N ARG A 24 -7.38 40.21 0.98
CA ARG A 24 -6.22 39.67 1.69
C ARG A 24 -5.62 38.47 0.94
N HIS A 25 -6.43 37.56 0.43
CA HIS A 25 -5.93 36.43 -0.39
C HIS A 25 -5.28 36.92 -1.68
N LEU A 26 -5.90 37.89 -2.38
CA LEU A 26 -5.30 38.48 -3.59
C LEU A 26 -3.97 39.20 -3.28
N ALA A 27 -3.86 39.88 -2.14
CA ALA A 27 -2.60 40.49 -1.73
C ALA A 27 -1.50 39.43 -1.55
N ARG A 28 -1.80 38.32 -0.87
CA ARG A 28 -0.86 37.19 -0.71
C ARG A 28 -0.46 36.55 -2.04
N LEU A 29 -1.39 36.41 -2.99
CA LEU A 29 -1.09 35.88 -4.32
C LEU A 29 -0.17 36.82 -5.12
N VAL A 30 -0.32 38.13 -4.93
CA VAL A 30 0.57 39.12 -5.55
C VAL A 30 1.95 39.11 -4.89
N GLU A 31 2.00 39.05 -3.56
CA GLU A 31 3.24 38.93 -2.79
C GLU A 31 4.02 37.66 -3.13
N ALA A 32 3.34 36.54 -3.34
CA ALA A 32 3.93 35.27 -3.80
C ALA A 32 4.36 35.28 -5.29
N GLY A 33 4.12 36.38 -6.01
CA GLY A 33 4.45 36.51 -7.44
C GLY A 33 3.62 35.60 -8.35
N LEU A 34 2.46 35.12 -7.88
CA LEU A 34 1.52 34.34 -8.68
C LEU A 34 0.62 35.24 -9.53
N LEU A 35 0.29 36.43 -9.01
CA LEU A 35 -0.48 37.44 -9.72
C LEU A 35 0.32 38.73 -9.81
N MET A 36 0.16 39.48 -10.89
CA MET A 36 0.68 40.84 -10.98
C MET A 36 -0.48 41.83 -11.09
N ARG A 37 -0.36 42.97 -10.39
CA ARG A 37 -1.36 44.05 -10.49
C ARG A 37 -0.99 44.98 -11.62
N ARG A 38 -1.95 45.21 -12.50
CA ARG A 38 -1.89 46.23 -13.54
C ARG A 38 -2.92 47.30 -13.21
N ASP A 39 -2.54 48.16 -12.28
CA ASP A 39 -3.46 49.14 -11.70
C ASP A 39 -3.75 50.28 -12.68
N SER A 40 -5.01 50.73 -12.69
CA SER A 40 -5.38 51.97 -13.38
C SER A 40 -5.09 53.17 -12.49
N PRO A 41 -5.04 54.40 -13.04
CA PRO A 41 -4.86 55.62 -12.24
C PRO A 41 -5.87 55.80 -11.10
N ASN A 42 -7.07 55.20 -11.22
CA ASN A 42 -8.13 55.27 -10.21
C ASN A 42 -8.23 53.98 -9.36
N GLY A 43 -7.29 53.05 -9.48
CA GLY A 43 -7.30 51.76 -8.78
C GLY A 43 -8.45 50.80 -9.16
N LYS A 44 -9.23 51.14 -10.19
CA LYS A 44 -10.33 50.30 -10.72
C LYS A 44 -9.82 49.34 -11.79
N ARG A 45 -10.51 48.20 -11.95
CA ARG A 45 -10.22 47.18 -12.98
C ARG A 45 -11.22 47.33 -14.12
N TYR A 46 -10.74 47.58 -15.32
CA TYR A 46 -11.56 47.77 -16.53
C TYR A 46 -10.71 47.68 -17.79
N VAL A 47 -11.35 47.55 -18.95
CA VAL A 47 -10.71 47.65 -20.27
C VAL A 47 -11.05 48.99 -20.90
N ARG A 48 -10.05 49.68 -21.44
CA ARG A 48 -10.23 50.89 -22.25
C ARG A 48 -9.84 50.60 -23.70
N LYS A 49 -10.70 50.98 -24.64
CA LYS A 49 -10.39 51.03 -26.08
C LYS A 49 -10.05 52.49 -26.44
N ARG A 50 -8.93 52.70 -27.13
CA ARG A 50 -8.61 53.97 -27.81
C ARG A 50 -8.22 53.62 -29.25
N GLY A 51 -9.11 53.89 -30.20
CA GLY A 51 -8.92 53.42 -31.58
C GLY A 51 -8.86 51.90 -31.64
N GLU A 52 -7.83 51.36 -32.30
CA GLU A 52 -7.58 49.90 -32.39
C GLU A 52 -6.92 49.31 -31.14
N GLU A 53 -6.31 50.14 -30.28
CA GLU A 53 -5.60 49.67 -29.09
C GLU A 53 -6.54 49.37 -27.91
N ARG A 54 -6.32 48.21 -27.28
CA ARG A 54 -7.02 47.75 -26.07
C ARG A 54 -6.06 47.73 -24.88
N VAL A 55 -6.28 48.59 -23.91
CA VAL A 55 -5.53 48.59 -22.65
C VAL A 55 -6.43 48.05 -21.53
N ALA A 56 -6.06 46.89 -20.97
CA ALA A 56 -6.73 46.30 -19.82
C ALA A 56 -6.07 46.71 -18.50
N PHE A 57 -6.83 46.95 -17.45
CA PHE A 57 -6.33 47.19 -16.10
C PHE A 57 -6.98 46.18 -15.16
N GLY A 58 -6.19 45.45 -14.37
CA GLY A 58 -6.66 44.27 -13.65
C GLY A 58 -5.51 43.42 -13.12
N PHE A 59 -5.71 42.11 -13.07
CA PHE A 59 -4.67 41.15 -12.71
C PHE A 59 -4.04 40.54 -13.96
N ASP A 60 -2.73 40.61 -14.07
CA ASP A 60 -2.02 39.83 -15.07
C ASP A 60 -1.71 38.43 -14.53
N LEU A 61 -2.18 37.42 -15.27
CA LEU A 61 -2.00 36.00 -14.99
C LEU A 61 -0.76 35.43 -15.69
N SER A 62 -0.01 36.22 -16.46
CA SER A 62 1.23 35.77 -17.11
C SER A 62 2.19 35.05 -16.16
N PRO A 63 2.40 35.49 -14.89
CA PRO A 63 3.27 34.78 -13.96
C PRO A 63 2.84 33.33 -13.67
N LEU A 64 1.53 33.05 -13.57
CA LEU A 64 1.03 31.68 -13.38
C LEU A 64 1.38 30.77 -14.55
N TYR A 65 1.22 31.28 -15.77
CA TYR A 65 1.51 30.51 -16.98
C TYR A 65 3.01 30.27 -17.12
N CYS A 66 3.83 31.31 -16.96
CA CYS A 66 5.28 31.19 -17.08
C CYS A 66 5.90 30.28 -15.99
N ARG A 67 5.30 30.24 -14.80
CA ARG A 67 5.78 29.43 -13.66
C ARG A 67 5.03 28.10 -13.50
N ALA A 68 4.15 27.75 -14.44
CA ALA A 68 3.32 26.55 -14.32
C ALA A 68 4.16 25.28 -14.16
N GLU A 69 5.23 25.13 -14.94
CA GLU A 69 6.14 23.98 -14.85
C GLU A 69 6.97 23.98 -13.57
N GLU A 70 7.39 25.14 -13.07
CA GLU A 70 8.08 25.28 -11.79
C GLU A 70 7.18 24.79 -10.64
N ILE A 71 5.94 25.29 -10.59
CA ILE A 71 4.96 24.94 -9.56
C ILE A 71 4.57 23.46 -9.67
N ALA A 72 4.37 22.94 -10.88
CA ALA A 72 4.05 21.54 -11.09
C ALA A 72 5.18 20.63 -10.63
N ARG A 73 6.44 20.94 -10.96
CA ARG A 73 7.61 20.20 -10.49
C ARG A 73 7.77 20.27 -8.97
N ALA A 74 7.58 21.44 -8.37
CA ALA A 74 7.64 21.59 -6.92
C ALA A 74 6.53 20.78 -6.22
N ALA A 75 5.31 20.80 -6.75
CA ALA A 75 4.20 20.01 -6.22
C ALA A 75 4.46 18.50 -6.37
N GLU A 76 5.03 18.06 -7.49
CA GLU A 76 5.40 16.65 -7.69
C GLU A 76 6.51 16.23 -6.72
N ALA A 77 7.55 17.05 -6.54
CA ALA A 77 8.62 16.76 -5.59
C ALA A 77 8.12 16.61 -4.15
N VAL A 78 7.13 17.42 -3.75
CA VAL A 78 6.47 17.29 -2.44
C VAL A 78 5.67 15.98 -2.36
N ARG A 79 4.85 15.66 -3.37
CA ARG A 79 4.10 14.39 -3.42
C ARG A 79 5.03 13.19 -3.35
N GLU A 80 6.10 13.18 -4.15
CA GLU A 80 7.10 12.11 -4.14
C GLU A 80 7.78 11.96 -2.77
N ALA A 81 8.08 13.07 -2.10
CA ALA A 81 8.66 13.04 -0.75
C ALA A 81 7.69 12.45 0.28
N GLU A 82 6.41 12.85 0.25
CA GLU A 82 5.37 12.30 1.11
C GLU A 82 5.13 10.81 0.84
N ASP A 83 5.12 10.41 -0.44
CA ASP A 83 4.96 9.02 -0.83
C ASP A 83 6.16 8.16 -0.43
N ARG A 84 7.39 8.69 -0.47
CA ARG A 84 8.58 8.00 0.05
C ARG A 84 8.44 7.70 1.54
N VAL A 85 8.02 8.69 2.33
CA VAL A 85 7.79 8.52 3.78
C VAL A 85 6.66 7.52 4.02
N ARG A 86 5.57 7.60 3.26
CA ARG A 86 4.44 6.66 3.35
C ARG A 86 4.88 5.22 3.09
N ARG A 87 5.58 4.99 1.97
CA ARG A 87 6.07 3.65 1.60
C ARG A 87 7.04 3.09 2.64
N LEU A 88 8.02 3.89 3.07
CA LEU A 88 8.99 3.42 4.06
C LEU A 88 8.32 3.07 5.39
N ARG A 89 7.30 3.85 5.78
CA ARG A 89 6.50 3.57 6.97
C ARG A 89 5.70 2.27 6.85
N GLU A 90 5.17 1.95 5.67
CA GLU A 90 4.51 0.68 5.40
C GLU A 90 5.49 -0.49 5.52
N VAL A 91 6.70 -0.36 4.95
CA VAL A 91 7.78 -1.35 5.08
C VAL A 91 8.13 -1.58 6.55
N VAL A 92 8.40 -0.53 7.32
CA VAL A 92 8.71 -0.63 8.76
C VAL A 92 7.55 -1.27 9.53
N SER A 93 6.30 -0.97 9.16
CA SER A 93 5.12 -1.60 9.77
C SER A 93 5.05 -3.09 9.51
N LEU A 94 5.39 -3.55 8.29
CA LEU A 94 5.49 -4.96 7.93
C LEU A 94 6.66 -5.65 8.63
N MET A 95 7.86 -5.07 8.58
CA MET A 95 9.04 -5.60 9.27
C MET A 95 8.78 -5.80 10.76
N ARG A 96 8.09 -4.85 11.41
CA ARG A 96 7.66 -4.98 12.80
C ARG A 96 6.71 -6.17 13.02
N ARG A 97 5.79 -6.44 12.09
CA ARG A 97 4.88 -7.61 12.17
C ARG A 97 5.65 -8.90 11.94
N ASP A 98 6.54 -8.94 10.94
CA ASP A 98 7.44 -10.07 10.69
C ASP A 98 8.26 -10.39 11.95
N LEU A 99 8.77 -9.35 12.61
CA LEU A 99 9.58 -9.46 13.81
C LEU A 99 8.79 -10.04 15.00
N ALA A 100 7.54 -9.58 15.19
CA ALA A 100 6.65 -10.15 16.20
C ALA A 100 6.31 -11.63 15.90
N ALA A 101 6.01 -11.95 14.64
CA ALA A 101 5.69 -13.32 14.22
C ALA A 101 6.89 -14.27 14.40
N LEU A 102 8.10 -13.82 14.06
CA LEU A 102 9.31 -14.61 14.30
C LEU A 102 9.62 -14.78 15.78
N ALA A 103 9.32 -13.79 16.62
CA ALA A 103 9.51 -13.93 18.06
C ALA A 103 8.57 -14.96 18.66
N GLU A 104 7.32 -15.03 18.22
CA GLU A 104 6.37 -16.07 18.62
C GLU A 104 6.84 -17.46 18.15
N PHE A 105 7.18 -17.58 16.87
CA PHE A 105 7.64 -18.85 16.29
C PHE A 105 8.97 -19.35 16.90
N GLY A 106 9.93 -18.44 17.10
CA GLY A 106 11.23 -18.76 17.67
C GLY A 106 11.13 -19.24 19.12
N ASP A 107 10.22 -18.66 19.90
CA ASP A 107 9.98 -19.06 21.29
C ASP A 107 9.32 -20.44 21.39
N GLU A 108 8.46 -20.81 20.43
CA GLU A 108 7.89 -22.16 20.32
C GLU A 108 8.95 -23.22 19.98
N ILE A 109 9.90 -22.91 19.09
CA ILE A 109 10.93 -23.86 18.65
C ILE A 109 12.09 -23.94 19.65
N GLN A 110 12.55 -22.79 20.13
CA GLN A 110 13.70 -22.70 21.02
C GLN A 110 13.41 -21.73 22.18
N PRO A 111 12.76 -22.23 23.24
CA PRO A 111 12.34 -21.40 24.37
C PRO A 111 13.53 -20.80 25.12
N GLY A 112 13.33 -19.61 25.68
CA GLY A 112 14.24 -19.03 26.68
C GLY A 112 15.48 -18.32 26.12
N LEU A 113 15.55 -18.05 24.80
CA LEU A 113 16.52 -17.12 24.26
C LEU A 113 16.05 -15.68 24.51
N GLY A 114 16.89 -14.87 25.17
CA GLY A 114 16.60 -13.45 25.38
C GLY A 114 16.45 -12.63 24.09
N LEU A 115 16.87 -13.18 22.95
CA LEU A 115 16.60 -12.63 21.62
C LEU A 115 15.09 -12.50 21.35
N TRP A 116 14.26 -13.48 21.74
CA TRP A 116 12.82 -13.44 21.50
C TRP A 116 12.14 -12.32 22.31
N ASP A 117 12.59 -12.08 23.54
CA ASP A 117 12.15 -10.95 24.35
C ASP A 117 12.57 -9.62 23.72
N GLN A 118 13.83 -9.49 23.30
CA GLN A 118 14.33 -8.31 22.60
C GLN A 118 13.50 -8.02 21.34
N LEU A 119 13.16 -9.05 20.57
CA LEU A 119 12.34 -8.90 19.37
C LEU A 119 10.93 -8.38 19.73
N ARG A 120 10.25 -9.01 20.70
CA ARG A 120 8.92 -8.54 21.16
C ARG A 120 8.96 -7.09 21.65
N ASP A 121 9.97 -6.72 22.43
CA ASP A 121 10.14 -5.37 22.95
C ASP A 121 10.38 -4.35 21.83
N THR A 122 11.28 -4.65 20.89
CA THR A 122 11.52 -3.76 19.74
C THR A 122 10.29 -3.64 18.85
N ALA A 123 9.53 -4.72 18.62
CA ALA A 123 8.26 -4.66 17.90
C ALA A 123 7.25 -3.72 18.59
N ALA A 124 7.14 -3.81 19.92
CA ALA A 124 6.24 -2.98 20.71
C ALA A 124 6.67 -1.50 20.74
N LEU A 125 7.96 -1.22 20.93
CA LEU A 125 8.52 0.13 20.91
C LEU A 125 8.36 0.78 19.53
N THR A 126 8.64 0.03 18.47
CA THR A 126 8.44 0.50 17.08
C THR A 126 6.97 0.78 16.81
N ALA A 127 6.04 -0.06 17.28
CA ALA A 127 4.61 0.20 17.16
C ALA A 127 4.21 1.54 17.78
N ARG A 128 4.74 1.85 18.97
CA ARG A 128 4.49 3.11 19.68
C ARG A 128 5.10 4.30 18.94
N ALA A 129 6.34 4.16 18.45
CA ALA A 129 7.02 5.20 17.68
C ALA A 129 6.24 5.55 16.41
N LEU A 130 5.76 4.53 15.69
CA LEU A 130 4.95 4.70 14.49
C LEU A 130 3.66 5.50 14.75
N ARG A 131 3.09 5.57 15.96
CA ARG A 131 1.88 6.40 16.20
C ARG A 131 2.10 7.91 15.95
N ARG A 132 3.36 8.36 15.88
CA ARG A 132 3.75 9.75 15.65
C ARG A 132 4.15 10.01 14.20
N LYS A 133 4.23 11.29 13.82
CA LYS A 133 4.80 11.70 12.53
C LYS A 133 6.33 11.63 12.63
N LEU A 134 6.91 10.67 11.93
CA LEU A 134 8.36 10.42 11.86
C LEU A 134 8.96 11.03 10.60
N SER A 135 10.22 11.44 10.67
CA SER A 135 10.97 11.86 9.50
C SER A 135 11.41 10.66 8.67
N LEU A 136 11.89 10.92 7.45
CA LEU A 136 12.46 9.87 6.60
C LEU A 136 13.72 9.25 7.24
N GLU A 137 14.52 10.05 7.94
CA GLU A 137 15.75 9.61 8.63
C GLU A 137 15.42 8.69 9.81
N ASP A 138 14.43 9.05 10.63
CA ASP A 138 13.98 8.20 11.74
C ASP A 138 13.47 6.85 11.23
N LEU A 139 12.62 6.87 10.19
CA LEU A 139 12.08 5.65 9.59
C LEU A 139 13.18 4.78 8.97
N SER A 140 14.21 5.39 8.37
CA SER A 140 15.35 4.66 7.81
C SER A 140 16.20 4.01 8.91
N SER A 141 16.32 4.68 10.06
CA SER A 141 17.01 4.16 11.24
C SER A 141 16.26 2.94 11.80
N TYR A 142 14.93 3.05 11.97
CA TYR A 142 14.10 1.90 12.36
C TYR A 142 14.17 0.76 11.36
N ARG A 143 14.13 1.04 10.04
CA ARG A 143 14.28 0.00 9.02
C ARG A 143 15.59 -0.77 9.20
N THR A 144 16.70 -0.06 9.40
CA THR A 144 18.02 -0.67 9.58
C THR A 144 18.07 -1.52 10.85
N GLU A 145 17.55 -1.01 11.97
CA GLU A 145 17.47 -1.75 13.23
C GLU A 145 16.65 -3.05 13.08
N LEU A 146 15.45 -2.95 12.50
CA LEU A 146 14.58 -4.10 12.27
C LEU A 146 15.21 -5.11 11.32
N GLU A 147 15.89 -4.67 10.26
CA GLU A 147 16.58 -5.55 9.30
C GLU A 147 17.63 -6.41 10.02
N THR A 148 18.46 -5.78 10.86
CA THR A 148 19.48 -6.51 11.62
C THR A 148 18.88 -7.55 12.58
N LEU A 149 17.76 -7.23 13.22
CA LEU A 149 17.09 -8.16 14.14
C LEU A 149 16.39 -9.31 13.41
N LEU A 150 15.78 -9.05 12.26
CA LEU A 150 15.19 -10.08 11.41
C LEU A 150 16.26 -11.06 10.90
N ASP A 151 17.41 -10.56 10.47
CA ASP A 151 18.53 -11.40 10.03
C ASP A 151 19.09 -12.24 11.19
N GLN A 152 19.22 -11.65 12.38
CA GLN A 152 19.65 -12.38 13.59
C GLN A 152 18.67 -13.49 13.96
N ALA A 153 17.37 -13.17 14.03
CA ALA A 153 16.31 -14.15 14.33
C ALA A 153 16.37 -15.32 13.36
N ARG A 154 16.54 -15.03 12.07
CA ARG A 154 16.60 -16.03 11.04
C ARG A 154 17.84 -16.92 11.13
N ASN A 155 19.02 -16.35 11.37
CA ASN A 155 20.25 -17.14 11.55
C ASN A 155 20.16 -18.10 12.75
N VAL A 156 19.37 -17.76 13.77
CA VAL A 156 19.11 -18.65 14.92
C VAL A 156 18.15 -19.78 14.53
N ILE A 157 17.10 -19.47 13.77
CA ILE A 157 16.08 -20.44 13.34
C ILE A 157 16.63 -21.43 12.31
N ASP A 158 17.28 -20.93 11.27
CA ASP A 158 17.79 -21.73 10.14
C ASP A 158 19.16 -22.39 10.48
N GLY A 159 19.82 -21.95 11.55
CA GLY A 159 21.23 -22.23 11.83
C GLY A 159 22.17 -21.39 10.95
N PRO A 160 23.49 -21.36 11.20
CA PRO A 160 24.43 -20.74 10.26
C PRO A 160 24.28 -21.44 8.91
N GLU A 161 24.12 -20.66 7.82
CA GLU A 161 24.08 -21.20 6.45
C GLU A 161 25.27 -22.15 6.31
N THR A 162 24.98 -23.46 6.32
CA THR A 162 26.01 -24.47 6.09
C THR A 162 26.31 -24.38 4.61
N GLU A 163 27.55 -24.01 4.27
CA GLU A 163 28.07 -24.21 2.92
C GLU A 163 27.68 -25.63 2.51
N GLU A 164 26.92 -25.77 1.42
CA GLU A 164 26.54 -27.07 0.89
C GLU A 164 27.81 -27.88 0.64
N MET A 165 28.16 -28.75 1.59
CA MET A 165 29.19 -29.75 1.42
C MET A 165 28.57 -30.81 0.52
N ASN A 166 28.66 -30.56 -0.79
CA ASN A 166 28.19 -31.46 -1.82
C ASN A 166 28.84 -32.82 -1.57
N THR A 167 28.02 -33.74 -1.09
CA THR A 167 28.40 -35.04 -0.59
C THR A 167 28.88 -35.91 -1.75
N ASN A 168 29.97 -36.63 -1.48
CA ASN A 168 30.55 -37.64 -2.37
C ASN A 168 29.47 -38.60 -2.93
N ASP A 169 29.47 -38.68 -4.24
CA ASP A 169 29.42 -39.87 -5.09
C ASP A 169 28.94 -41.21 -4.47
N ALA A 170 27.75 -41.61 -4.92
CA ALA A 170 27.39 -42.94 -5.44
C ALA A 170 27.23 -44.19 -4.53
N HIS A 171 26.17 -44.94 -4.89
CA HIS A 171 25.78 -46.32 -4.54
C HIS A 171 25.30 -46.53 -3.09
N PHE A 172 24.09 -47.04 -2.81
CA PHE A 172 23.57 -48.32 -3.28
C PHE A 172 22.03 -48.36 -3.37
N GLU A 173 21.63 -48.87 -4.53
CA GLU A 173 20.39 -49.55 -4.89
C GLU A 173 19.97 -50.64 -3.88
N ARG A 174 18.68 -50.63 -3.47
CA ARG A 174 17.90 -51.84 -3.14
C ARG A 174 16.40 -51.52 -3.15
N HIS A 175 15.79 -51.88 -4.27
CA HIS A 175 14.37 -52.13 -4.43
C HIS A 175 13.88 -53.26 -3.51
N HIS A 176 12.60 -53.18 -3.10
CA HIS A 176 11.54 -54.22 -3.00
C HIS A 176 10.54 -53.80 -1.88
N HIS A 177 9.22 -54.03 -1.90
CA HIS A 177 8.16 -54.34 -2.87
C HIS A 177 6.84 -54.51 -2.08
N ASN A 178 5.70 -54.00 -2.62
CA ASN A 178 4.29 -54.44 -2.44
C ASN A 178 3.60 -54.46 -1.05
N SER A 179 2.27 -54.43 -0.90
CA SER A 179 1.04 -54.08 -1.67
C SER A 179 -0.17 -54.39 -0.76
N ASN A 180 -1.35 -53.84 -1.11
CA ASN A 180 -2.75 -54.20 -0.75
C ASN A 180 -3.42 -53.26 0.29
N LYS A 181 -4.34 -52.37 -0.12
CA LYS A 181 -5.83 -52.51 -0.34
C LYS A 181 -6.56 -52.67 1.00
N GLU A 182 -7.54 -51.84 1.41
CA GLU A 182 -8.87 -51.54 0.82
C GLU A 182 -9.44 -50.21 1.37
N SER A 183 -10.01 -49.31 0.55
CA SER A 183 -11.45 -48.99 0.38
C SER A 183 -12.34 -48.98 1.63
N ILE A 184 -13.05 -47.87 1.86
CA ILE A 184 -14.51 -47.80 2.08
C ILE A 184 -14.97 -46.32 1.95
N ASP A 185 -15.88 -46.10 1.00
CA ASP A 185 -16.73 -44.92 0.83
C ASP A 185 -17.76 -44.81 1.95
N ILE A 186 -18.03 -43.60 2.48
CA ILE A 186 -19.37 -43.21 2.99
C ILE A 186 -19.54 -41.68 2.87
N GLU A 187 -20.34 -41.21 1.91
CA GLU A 187 -21.21 -40.03 2.08
C GLU A 187 -22.56 -40.48 2.63
N PRO A 188 -23.28 -39.59 3.34
CA PRO A 188 -24.57 -39.19 2.79
C PRO A 188 -24.90 -37.70 2.95
N ALA A 189 -25.51 -37.16 1.89
CA ALA A 189 -26.33 -35.96 1.90
C ALA A 189 -27.64 -36.18 2.68
N LEU A 190 -28.15 -35.13 3.36
CA LEU A 190 -29.60 -34.95 3.47
C LEU A 190 -29.98 -33.47 3.59
N GLU A 191 -30.92 -33.11 2.73
CA GLU A 191 -31.57 -31.80 2.55
C GLU A 191 -32.57 -31.45 3.66
N LYS A 192 -32.97 -30.16 3.62
CA LYS A 192 -34.30 -29.57 3.87
C LYS A 192 -34.72 -29.18 5.30
N GLY A 193 -35.11 -27.91 5.41
CA GLY A 193 -36.37 -27.55 6.09
C GLY A 193 -36.44 -26.14 6.68
N GLY A 194 -37.20 -25.25 6.01
CA GLY A 194 -38.09 -24.20 6.58
C GLY A 194 -37.49 -23.16 7.55
N ALA A 195 -37.36 -21.88 7.19
CA ALA A 195 -38.41 -20.85 7.08
C ALA A 195 -38.88 -20.22 8.41
N ALA A 196 -38.83 -18.88 8.41
CA ALA A 196 -39.69 -17.90 9.08
C ALA A 196 -39.35 -17.40 10.51
N ALA A 197 -38.81 -16.17 10.51
CA ALA A 197 -39.37 -14.95 11.11
C ALA A 197 -39.56 -14.83 12.64
N GLY A 198 -39.02 -13.74 13.19
CA GLY A 198 -39.44 -13.18 14.48
C GLY A 198 -38.49 -12.12 15.03
N ALA A 199 -38.62 -10.87 14.58
CA ALA A 199 -38.23 -9.70 15.36
C ALA A 199 -39.35 -9.37 16.36
N PRO A 200 -39.06 -8.71 17.50
CA PRO A 200 -39.28 -7.26 17.54
C PRO A 200 -38.23 -6.45 18.35
N GLU A 201 -38.23 -5.15 18.08
CA GLU A 201 -37.39 -4.09 18.63
C GLU A 201 -37.79 -3.61 20.05
N ALA A 202 -36.86 -3.02 20.81
CA ALA A 202 -36.86 -1.58 21.16
C ALA A 202 -35.83 -1.18 22.26
N ASP A 203 -35.01 -0.17 21.92
CA ASP A 203 -34.43 0.94 22.71
C ASP A 203 -33.79 0.78 24.10
N ALA A 204 -32.52 1.22 24.22
CA ALA A 204 -32.13 2.44 24.97
C ALA A 204 -30.61 2.75 24.96
N CYS A 205 -30.29 3.96 24.47
CA CYS A 205 -29.16 4.89 24.68
C CYS A 205 -27.97 4.57 25.63
N GLY A 206 -26.73 4.66 25.08
CA GLY A 206 -25.42 5.18 25.59
C GLY A 206 -24.92 4.96 27.04
N PRO A 207 -23.60 4.75 27.25
CA PRO A 207 -22.59 5.78 26.95
C PRO A 207 -21.28 5.29 26.32
N GLU A 208 -20.50 6.26 25.83
CA GLU A 208 -19.19 6.12 25.19
C GLU A 208 -18.16 5.35 26.04
N ALA A 209 -17.55 4.31 25.45
CA ALA A 209 -16.28 3.74 25.89
C ALA A 209 -15.60 3.03 24.71
N ASP A 210 -14.35 3.44 24.45
CA ASP A 210 -13.26 2.65 23.89
C ASP A 210 -13.47 1.95 22.54
N VAL A 211 -13.24 2.70 21.45
CA VAL A 211 -12.78 2.09 20.19
C VAL A 211 -11.28 1.84 20.31
N GLU A 212 -10.90 0.84 21.10
CA GLU A 212 -9.68 0.09 20.80
C GLU A 212 -9.99 -0.75 19.56
N GLU A 213 -9.60 -0.29 18.36
CA GLU A 213 -9.49 -1.20 17.22
C GLU A 213 -8.38 -2.22 17.55
N PRO A 214 -8.67 -3.52 17.70
CA PRO A 214 -7.60 -4.51 17.65
C PRO A 214 -7.16 -4.56 16.18
N ASP A 215 -5.91 -4.16 15.92
CA ASP A 215 -5.25 -4.29 14.61
C ASP A 215 -4.94 -5.78 14.33
N THR A 216 -5.97 -6.61 14.32
CA THR A 216 -5.98 -7.99 13.82
C THR A 216 -6.61 -8.01 12.42
N ARG A 217 -6.20 -7.08 11.55
CA ARG A 217 -6.48 -7.18 10.11
C ARG A 217 -5.69 -8.37 9.55
N ARG A 218 -6.32 -9.54 9.71
CA ARG A 218 -6.08 -10.86 9.13
C ARG A 218 -4.80 -10.92 8.30
N VAL A 219 -3.73 -11.42 8.93
CA VAL A 219 -2.59 -12.02 8.21
C VAL A 219 -3.18 -12.93 7.14
N PRO A 220 -2.69 -12.89 5.89
CA PRO A 220 -3.14 -13.83 4.88
C PRO A 220 -2.93 -15.24 5.43
N LYS A 221 -4.01 -16.04 5.45
CA LYS A 221 -3.97 -17.45 5.88
C LYS A 221 -3.06 -18.33 5.01
N ILE A 222 -2.40 -17.75 4.01
CA ILE A 222 -1.56 -18.42 3.03
C ILE A 222 -0.10 -18.22 3.47
N PRO A 223 0.65 -19.29 3.72
CA PRO A 223 2.06 -19.18 4.04
C PRO A 223 2.86 -18.51 2.91
N LEU A 224 3.79 -17.64 3.27
CA LEU A 224 4.63 -16.91 2.31
C LEU A 224 5.37 -17.84 1.35
N HIS A 225 5.94 -18.93 1.86
CA HIS A 225 6.66 -19.91 1.03
C HIS A 225 5.82 -20.45 -0.13
N LEU A 226 4.51 -20.64 0.09
CA LEU A 226 3.58 -21.14 -0.92
C LEU A 226 3.36 -20.11 -2.03
N VAL A 227 3.26 -18.83 -1.66
CA VAL A 227 3.13 -17.71 -2.61
C VAL A 227 4.37 -17.64 -3.50
N ILE A 228 5.57 -17.71 -2.91
CA ILE A 228 6.84 -17.65 -3.64
C ILE A 228 7.00 -18.85 -4.56
N ALA A 229 6.70 -20.07 -4.08
CA ALA A 229 6.76 -21.28 -4.90
C ALA A 229 5.81 -21.21 -6.11
N SER A 230 4.66 -20.55 -5.95
CA SER A 230 3.65 -20.41 -7.00
C SER A 230 3.96 -19.34 -8.04
N CYS A 231 4.92 -18.44 -7.77
CA CYS A 231 5.17 -17.26 -8.62
C CYS A 231 6.66 -17.14 -9.01
N PRO A 232 7.21 -18.11 -9.78
CA PRO A 232 8.61 -18.09 -10.18
C PRO A 232 9.01 -16.88 -11.04
N SER A 233 8.06 -16.28 -11.78
CA SER A 233 8.32 -15.11 -12.63
C SER A 233 8.88 -13.93 -11.84
N LEU A 234 8.57 -13.84 -10.53
CA LEU A 234 9.08 -12.80 -9.63
C LEU A 234 10.61 -12.71 -9.63
N LYS A 235 11.31 -13.86 -9.69
CA LYS A 235 12.78 -13.93 -9.66
C LYS A 235 13.44 -13.22 -10.84
N THR A 236 12.72 -13.03 -11.95
CA THR A 236 13.23 -12.31 -13.13
C THR A 236 13.26 -10.80 -12.90
N PHE A 237 12.38 -10.29 -12.03
CA PHE A 237 12.21 -8.85 -11.79
C PHE A 237 12.78 -8.38 -10.45
N TYR A 238 12.95 -9.28 -9.50
CA TYR A 238 13.44 -8.99 -8.16
C TYR A 238 14.62 -9.89 -7.83
N GLN A 239 15.76 -9.27 -7.52
CA GLN A 239 17.03 -9.96 -7.25
C GLN A 239 17.20 -10.36 -5.77
N GLY A 240 16.34 -9.85 -4.88
CA GLY A 240 16.41 -10.18 -3.46
C GLY A 240 15.71 -11.48 -3.12
N ASP A 241 16.11 -12.09 -2.01
CA ASP A 241 15.39 -13.21 -1.42
C ASP A 241 14.16 -12.73 -0.67
N VAL A 242 13.01 -13.38 -0.91
CA VAL A 242 11.76 -13.07 -0.22
C VAL A 242 11.52 -14.11 0.87
N ARG A 243 12.05 -13.81 2.04
CA ARG A 243 11.98 -14.59 3.28
C ARG A 243 10.89 -14.06 4.23
N HIS A 244 10.50 -12.79 4.09
CA HIS A 244 9.53 -12.10 4.94
C HIS A 244 8.48 -11.32 4.13
N TRP A 245 7.38 -10.91 4.75
CA TRP A 245 6.30 -10.20 4.06
C TRP A 245 6.71 -8.81 3.57
N HIS A 246 7.54 -8.08 4.32
CA HIS A 246 8.06 -6.79 3.85
C HIS A 246 8.87 -6.91 2.54
N GLN A 247 9.60 -8.01 2.35
CA GLN A 247 10.35 -8.26 1.11
C GLN A 247 9.42 -8.56 -0.07
N LEU A 248 8.32 -9.29 0.17
CA LEU A 248 7.30 -9.50 -0.86
C LEU A 248 6.65 -8.18 -1.27
N PHE A 249 6.39 -7.31 -0.29
CA PHE A 249 5.85 -5.98 -0.53
C PHE A 249 6.79 -5.12 -1.37
N ASP A 250 8.09 -5.11 -1.05
CA ASP A 250 9.10 -4.41 -1.84
C ASP A 250 9.16 -4.97 -3.26
N ALA A 251 9.18 -6.30 -3.42
CA ALA A 251 9.17 -6.95 -4.72
C ALA A 251 7.93 -6.57 -5.55
N ALA A 252 6.74 -6.54 -4.94
CA ALA A 252 5.51 -6.08 -5.60
C ALA A 252 5.59 -4.60 -6.01
N CYS A 253 6.18 -3.73 -5.17
CA CYS A 253 6.43 -2.33 -5.50
C CYS A 253 7.37 -2.15 -6.70
N HIS A 254 8.35 -3.04 -6.86
CA HIS A 254 9.27 -3.04 -8.00
C HIS A 254 8.61 -3.52 -9.30
N VAL A 255 7.74 -4.52 -9.23
CA VAL A 255 7.10 -5.14 -10.41
C VAL A 255 5.91 -4.33 -10.92
N ARG A 256 5.12 -3.71 -10.04
CA ARG A 256 3.88 -3.02 -10.43
C ARG A 256 4.02 -2.02 -11.60
N PRO A 257 5.11 -1.22 -11.73
CA PRO A 257 5.23 -0.26 -12.83
C PRO A 257 5.43 -0.96 -14.17
N ALA A 258 6.17 -2.08 -14.19
CA ALA A 258 6.37 -2.90 -15.39
C ALA A 258 5.06 -3.51 -15.90
N MET A 259 4.10 -3.76 -15.01
CA MET A 259 2.75 -4.21 -15.36
C MET A 259 1.78 -3.08 -15.74
N GLY A 260 2.24 -1.82 -15.74
CA GLY A 260 1.38 -0.65 -16.01
C GLY A 260 0.40 -0.33 -14.88
N ILE A 261 0.66 -0.78 -13.65
CA ILE A 261 -0.19 -0.51 -12.49
C ILE A 261 0.19 0.85 -11.90
N SER A 262 -0.73 1.81 -12.01
CA SER A 262 -0.60 3.16 -11.45
C SER A 262 -0.49 3.15 -9.92
N VAL A 263 0.22 4.14 -9.36
CA VAL A 263 0.35 4.35 -7.90
C VAL A 263 -1.01 4.38 -7.21
N SER A 264 -1.98 5.10 -7.78
CA SER A 264 -3.33 5.21 -7.21
C SER A 264 -4.06 3.87 -7.08
N ALA A 265 -3.93 2.98 -8.07
CA ALA A 265 -4.52 1.65 -8.02
C ALA A 265 -3.87 0.77 -6.94
N TRP A 266 -2.55 0.91 -6.77
CA TRP A 266 -1.81 0.19 -5.76
C TRP A 266 -2.19 0.63 -4.35
N GLU A 267 -2.22 1.94 -4.10
CA GLU A 267 -2.60 2.49 -2.80
C GLU A 267 -4.05 2.16 -2.43
N GLU A 268 -4.94 2.15 -3.41
CA GLU A 268 -6.33 1.73 -3.22
C GLU A 268 -6.41 0.24 -2.85
N ALA A 269 -5.65 -0.60 -3.55
CA ALA A 269 -5.56 -2.02 -3.22
C ALA A 269 -5.06 -2.22 -1.77
N GLN A 270 -3.94 -1.61 -1.40
CA GLN A 270 -3.40 -1.70 -0.04
C GLN A 270 -4.40 -1.24 1.03
N ARG A 271 -5.15 -0.17 0.78
CA ARG A 271 -6.18 0.32 1.72
C ARG A 271 -7.32 -0.69 1.91
N CYS A 272 -7.76 -1.35 0.85
CA CYS A 272 -8.91 -2.25 0.90
C CYS A 272 -8.56 -3.67 1.36
N MET A 273 -7.43 -4.22 0.93
CA MET A 273 -7.06 -5.62 1.22
C MET A 273 -5.86 -5.76 2.16
N GLY A 274 -5.16 -4.67 2.49
CA GLY A 274 -3.91 -4.69 3.24
C GLY A 274 -2.69 -4.89 2.33
N PRO A 275 -1.50 -4.47 2.80
CA PRO A 275 -0.26 -4.52 2.00
C PRO A 275 0.17 -5.94 1.64
N GLU A 276 0.04 -6.91 2.56
CA GLU A 276 0.44 -8.30 2.33
C GLU A 276 -0.43 -8.94 1.23
N GLN A 277 -1.75 -8.89 1.37
CA GLN A 277 -2.68 -9.43 0.39
C GLN A 277 -2.57 -8.71 -0.96
N ALA A 278 -2.37 -7.39 -0.98
CA ALA A 278 -2.14 -6.66 -2.22
C ALA A 278 -0.87 -7.12 -2.94
N SER A 279 0.19 -7.40 -2.18
CA SER A 279 1.45 -7.92 -2.72
C SER A 279 1.29 -9.31 -3.32
N ILE A 280 0.56 -10.21 -2.64
CA ILE A 280 0.21 -11.54 -3.19
C ILE A 280 -0.52 -11.38 -4.52
N VAL A 281 -1.51 -10.48 -4.59
CA VAL A 281 -2.31 -10.27 -5.82
C VAL A 281 -1.44 -9.79 -6.97
N VAL A 282 -0.57 -8.80 -6.74
CA VAL A 282 0.30 -8.28 -7.81
C VAL A 282 1.27 -9.34 -8.32
N VAL A 283 1.89 -10.10 -7.42
CA VAL A 283 2.83 -11.16 -7.80
C VAL A 283 2.11 -12.34 -8.47
N ALA A 284 0.90 -12.71 -8.03
CA ALA A 284 0.09 -13.72 -8.71
C ALA A 284 -0.41 -13.25 -10.09
N MET A 285 -0.71 -11.95 -10.24
CA MET A 285 -1.03 -11.37 -11.54
C MET A 285 0.17 -11.34 -12.48
N LEU A 286 1.40 -11.17 -11.97
CA LEU A 286 2.63 -11.27 -12.77
C LEU A 286 2.75 -12.67 -13.40
N GLU A 287 2.50 -13.72 -12.63
CA GLU A 287 2.55 -15.10 -13.14
C GLU A 287 1.50 -15.36 -14.24
N ARG A 288 0.41 -14.59 -14.23
CA ARG A 288 -0.68 -14.68 -15.22
C ARG A 288 -0.68 -13.50 -16.19
N PHE A 289 0.44 -12.82 -16.36
CA PHE A 289 0.47 -11.56 -17.10
C PHE A 289 -0.05 -11.69 -18.53
N SER A 290 0.26 -12.80 -19.22
CA SER A 290 -0.22 -13.10 -20.58
C SER A 290 -1.74 -13.25 -20.68
N ASP A 291 -2.41 -13.67 -19.61
CA ASP A 291 -3.86 -13.89 -19.57
C ASP A 291 -4.63 -12.59 -19.26
N ILE A 292 -3.94 -11.51 -18.85
CA ILE A 292 -4.55 -10.30 -18.32
C ILE A 292 -4.39 -9.14 -19.31
N ARG A 293 -5.49 -8.76 -19.96
CA ARG A 293 -5.50 -7.66 -20.94
C ARG A 293 -5.13 -6.29 -20.34
N SER A 294 -5.56 -6.02 -19.10
CA SER A 294 -5.30 -4.75 -18.42
C SER A 294 -5.03 -5.00 -16.93
N PRO A 295 -3.76 -5.09 -16.50
CA PRO A 295 -3.41 -5.36 -15.11
C PRO A 295 -3.94 -4.31 -14.14
N GLY A 296 -3.80 -3.02 -14.47
CA GLY A 296 -4.30 -1.93 -13.62
C GLY A 296 -5.83 -1.88 -13.51
N GLY A 297 -6.56 -2.30 -14.56
CA GLY A 297 -8.02 -2.43 -14.50
C GLY A 297 -8.45 -3.66 -13.70
N TYR A 298 -7.74 -4.77 -13.87
CA TYR A 298 -8.01 -6.01 -13.14
C TYR A 298 -7.77 -5.85 -11.64
N LEU A 299 -6.66 -5.22 -11.23
CA LEU A 299 -6.39 -4.93 -9.82
C LEU A 299 -7.52 -4.11 -9.19
N ARG A 300 -8.00 -3.05 -9.87
CA ARG A 300 -9.12 -2.24 -9.36
C ARG A 300 -10.39 -3.06 -9.18
N ALA A 301 -10.71 -3.96 -10.11
CA ALA A 301 -11.86 -4.84 -9.97
C ALA A 301 -11.74 -5.77 -8.76
N LEU A 302 -10.55 -6.30 -8.48
CA LEU A 302 -10.29 -7.09 -7.27
C LEU A 302 -10.37 -6.24 -6.00
N THR A 303 -9.86 -5.00 -6.05
CA THR A 303 -9.98 -4.03 -4.96
C THR A 303 -11.43 -3.71 -4.63
N SER A 304 -12.30 -3.51 -5.63
CA SER A 304 -13.73 -3.30 -5.40
C SER A 304 -14.40 -4.50 -4.72
N LYS A 305 -14.04 -5.73 -5.10
CA LYS A 305 -14.52 -6.95 -4.42
C LYS A 305 -14.00 -7.05 -2.98
N ALA A 306 -12.74 -6.67 -2.75
CA ALA A 306 -12.16 -6.64 -1.41
C ALA A 306 -12.85 -5.61 -0.51
N ALA A 307 -13.18 -4.43 -1.05
CA ALA A 307 -13.95 -3.42 -0.34
C ALA A 307 -15.35 -3.91 0.05
N ALA A 308 -15.97 -4.80 -0.74
CA ALA A 308 -17.23 -5.47 -0.42
C ALA A 308 -17.08 -6.67 0.54
N GLY A 309 -15.85 -7.03 0.94
CA GLY A 309 -15.59 -8.23 1.76
C GLY A 309 -15.70 -9.56 1.01
N GLU A 310 -15.81 -9.53 -0.32
CA GLU A 310 -16.05 -10.71 -1.17
C GLU A 310 -14.77 -11.28 -1.80
N PHE A 311 -13.60 -10.79 -1.41
CA PHE A 311 -12.32 -11.18 -2.01
C PHE A 311 -11.38 -11.88 -1.04
N SER A 312 -10.76 -12.96 -1.52
CA SER A 312 -9.61 -13.60 -0.88
C SER A 312 -8.55 -13.97 -1.94
N CYS A 313 -7.28 -13.86 -1.57
CA CYS A 313 -6.14 -14.21 -2.43
C CYS A 313 -5.89 -15.73 -2.51
N GLY A 314 -6.47 -16.53 -1.60
CA GLY A 314 -6.29 -17.99 -1.52
C GLY A 314 -6.58 -18.74 -2.82
N PRO A 315 -7.81 -18.62 -3.36
CA PRO A 315 -8.17 -19.28 -4.61
C PRO A 315 -7.27 -18.90 -5.78
N MET A 316 -6.74 -17.68 -5.80
CA MET A 316 -5.83 -17.21 -6.85
C MET A 316 -4.49 -17.95 -6.80
N VAL A 317 -3.91 -18.11 -5.60
CA VAL A 317 -2.66 -18.86 -5.41
C VAL A 317 -2.88 -20.35 -5.67
N MET A 318 -3.97 -20.93 -5.19
CA MET A 318 -4.28 -22.35 -5.41
C MET A 318 -4.46 -22.69 -6.90
N ALA A 319 -5.06 -21.78 -7.68
CA ALA A 319 -5.18 -21.95 -9.12
C ALA A 319 -3.82 -21.96 -9.84
N LEU A 320 -2.82 -21.21 -9.35
CA LEU A 320 -1.47 -21.23 -9.89
C LEU A 320 -0.77 -22.56 -9.61
N ILE A 321 -0.89 -23.06 -8.38
CA ILE A 321 -0.34 -24.36 -7.99
C ILE A 321 -0.93 -25.48 -8.85
N GLY A 322 -2.26 -25.50 -8.99
CA GLY A 322 -2.95 -26.52 -9.78
C GLY A 322 -2.53 -26.55 -11.26
N ARG A 323 -2.29 -25.38 -11.88
CA ARG A 323 -1.76 -25.30 -13.25
C ARG A 323 -0.36 -25.88 -13.37
N ARG A 324 0.49 -25.65 -12.37
CA ARG A 324 1.88 -26.11 -12.38
C ARG A 324 1.99 -27.62 -12.17
N SER A 325 1.11 -28.21 -11.38
CA SER A 325 1.07 -29.68 -11.24
C SER A 325 0.57 -30.40 -12.50
N ALA A 326 -0.09 -29.68 -13.41
CA ALA A 326 -0.65 -30.21 -14.66
C ALA A 326 0.23 -29.96 -15.89
N ALA A 327 1.29 -29.14 -15.77
CA ALA A 327 2.24 -28.79 -16.82
C ALA A 327 3.53 -29.61 -16.66
#